data_AF-A0A1E7XY56-F1
#
_entry.id   AF-A0A1E7XY56-F1
#
_cell.length_a   1.000
_cell.length_b   1.000
_cell.length_c   1.000
_cell.angle_alpha   90.00
_cell.angle_beta   90.00
_cell.angle_gamma   90.00
#
_symmetry.space_group_name_H-M   'P 1'
#
loop_
_entity.id
_entity.type
_entity.pdbx_description
1 polymer ?
#
loop_
_entity_poly.entity_id
_entity_poly.type
_entity_poly.pdbx_seq_one_letter_code
_entity_poly.pdbx_strand_id
1 'polypeptide(L)'
;MAGRLLEPNRAQSLWRNRMGRLYLAAPHGRTELILGVTETVPAPKGMAWGLYSNGDCPFETWLVDRDGAHRLAVAPASLIDAYGPWRRINPRIGEGM
;
A
#
# COMPACT_ATOMS: atom_id res chain seq x y z
N MET A 1 -21.49 4.56 -14.31
CA MET A 1 -20.11 4.37 -13.81
C MET A 1 -20.18 3.36 -12.68
N ALA A 2 -19.53 2.20 -12.81
CA ALA A 2 -19.40 1.28 -11.70
C ALA A 2 -18.33 1.84 -10.75
N GLY A 3 -18.69 2.07 -9.49
CA GLY A 3 -17.73 2.52 -8.46
C GLY A 3 -16.79 1.37 -8.10
N ARG A 4 -15.50 1.66 -7.96
CA ARG A 4 -14.50 0.70 -7.45
C ARG A 4 -14.67 0.59 -5.94
N LEU A 5 -14.88 -0.63 -5.43
CA LEU A 5 -14.94 -0.87 -3.99
C LEU A 5 -13.52 -1.00 -3.44
N LEU A 6 -13.12 -0.06 -2.58
CA LEU A 6 -11.83 -0.09 -1.89
C LEU A 6 -12.06 -0.47 -0.43
N GLU A 7 -11.49 -1.61 -0.02
CA GLU A 7 -11.62 -2.14 1.33
C GLU A 7 -10.34 -1.91 2.14
N PRO A 8 -10.43 -1.48 3.41
CA PRO A 8 -9.27 -1.29 4.28
C PRO A 8 -8.40 -2.56 4.36
N ASN A 9 -7.14 -2.46 3.92
CA ASN A 9 -6.22 -3.58 3.97
C ASN A 9 -5.33 -3.50 5.23
N ARG A 10 -5.84 -4.08 6.32
CA ARG A 10 -5.12 -4.18 7.59
C ARG A 10 -4.08 -5.31 7.62
N ALA A 11 -4.13 -6.21 6.64
CA ALA A 11 -3.26 -7.37 6.55
C ALA A 11 -1.88 -6.99 5.97
N GLN A 12 -1.84 -5.99 5.10
CA GLN A 12 -0.61 -5.48 4.53
C GLN A 12 0.04 -4.39 5.39
N SER A 13 1.37 -4.30 5.29
CA SER A 13 2.16 -3.25 5.91
C SER A 13 3.19 -2.73 4.93
N LEU A 14 3.47 -1.43 5.02
CA LEU A 14 4.49 -0.78 4.23
C LEU A 14 5.83 -0.82 4.98
N TRP A 15 6.91 -1.11 4.27
CA TRP A 15 8.25 -1.18 4.83
C TRP A 15 9.21 -0.40 3.97
N ARG A 16 10.21 0.21 4.59
CA ARG A 16 11.29 0.92 3.92
C ARG A 16 12.63 0.32 4.30
N ASN A 17 13.48 0.12 3.30
CA ASN A 17 14.82 -0.38 3.48
C ASN A 17 15.85 0.76 3.62
N ARG A 18 17.13 0.43 3.83
CA ARG A 18 18.21 1.44 3.97
C ARG A 18 18.41 2.32 2.74
N MET A 19 18.06 1.81 1.56
CA MET A 19 18.18 2.50 0.27
C MET A 19 16.96 3.39 -0.02
N GLY A 20 15.99 3.47 0.90
CA GLY A 20 14.76 4.23 0.71
C GLY A 20 13.71 3.53 -0.15
N ARG A 21 13.93 2.28 -0.58
CA ARG A 21 12.96 1.51 -1.36
C ARG A 21 11.81 1.04 -0.47
N LEU A 22 10.60 1.09 -1.02
CA LEU A 22 9.36 0.74 -0.34
C LEU A 22 8.88 -0.66 -0.72
N TYR A 23 8.42 -1.41 0.27
CA TYR A 23 7.93 -2.77 0.11
C TYR A 23 6.58 -2.93 0.78
N LEU A 24 5.69 -3.69 0.14
CA LEU A 24 4.51 -4.23 0.79
C LEU A 24 4.85 -5.59 1.38
N ALA A 25 4.48 -5.81 2.63
CA ALA A 25 4.52 -7.12 3.27
C ALA A 25 3.09 -7.54 3.62
N ALA A 26 2.67 -8.67 3.09
CA ALA A 26 1.37 -9.29 3.35
C ALA A 26 1.54 -10.53 4.23
N PRO A 27 0.45 -11.10 4.78
CA PRO A 27 0.51 -12.38 5.49
C PRO A 27 1.08 -13.49 4.60
N HIS A 28 1.54 -14.58 5.24
CA HIS A 28 2.13 -15.75 4.57
C HIS A 28 3.46 -15.49 3.84
N GLY A 29 4.17 -14.42 4.20
CA GLY A 29 5.51 -14.15 3.69
C GLY A 29 5.56 -13.58 2.26
N ARG A 30 4.40 -13.21 1.68
CA ARG A 30 4.37 -12.49 0.41
C ARG A 30 4.89 -11.07 0.63
N THR A 31 5.94 -10.74 -0.10
CA THR A 31 6.56 -9.42 -0.08
C THR A 31 6.73 -8.90 -1.49
N GLU A 32 6.50 -7.61 -1.69
CA GLU A 32 6.52 -6.98 -3.01
C GLU A 32 7.24 -5.65 -2.93
N LEU A 33 8.07 -5.36 -3.94
CA LEU A 33 8.69 -4.06 -4.12
C LEU A 33 7.71 -3.12 -4.80
N ILE A 34 7.53 -1.92 -4.25
CA ILE A 34 6.77 -0.85 -4.91
C ILE A 34 7.68 -0.21 -5.96
N LEU A 35 7.23 -0.25 -7.22
CA LEU A 35 7.92 0.34 -8.37
C LEU A 35 7.49 1.78 -8.63
N GLY A 36 6.30 2.17 -8.17
CA GLY A 36 5.75 3.51 -8.34
C GLY A 36 4.23 3.52 -8.27
N VAL A 37 3.65 4.61 -8.79
CA VAL A 37 2.19 4.80 -8.89
C VAL A 37 1.77 4.63 -10.35
N THR A 38 0.76 3.80 -10.61
CA THR A 38 0.23 3.55 -11.97
C THR A 38 -1.01 4.37 -12.28
N GLU A 39 -1.77 4.75 -11.25
CA GLU A 39 -3.03 5.48 -11.37
C GLU A 39 -3.20 6.35 -10.12
N THR A 40 -3.72 7.56 -10.30
CA THR A 40 -4.14 8.42 -9.17
C THR A 40 -5.55 8.90 -9.46
N VAL A 41 -6.44 8.71 -8.49
CA VAL A 41 -7.83 9.16 -8.56
C VAL A 41 -8.19 9.92 -7.29
N PRO A 42 -9.20 10.81 -7.32
CA PRO A 42 -9.70 11.41 -6.09
C PRO A 42 -10.12 10.35 -5.07
N ALA A 43 -9.63 10.47 -3.83
CA ALA A 43 -10.09 9.59 -2.76
C ALA A 43 -11.56 9.90 -2.43
N PRO A 44 -12.42 8.87 -2.25
CA PRO A 44 -13.77 9.07 -1.77
C PRO A 44 -13.79 9.85 -0.44
N LYS A 45 -14.75 10.77 -0.28
CA LYS A 45 -14.89 11.56 0.96
C LYS A 45 -15.04 10.64 2.17
N GLY A 46 -14.28 10.93 3.22
CA GLY A 46 -14.33 10.20 4.48
C GLY A 46 -13.48 8.92 4.53
N MET A 47 -12.73 8.60 3.47
CA MET A 47 -11.71 7.54 3.55
C MET A 47 -10.54 7.98 4.44
N ALA A 48 -10.16 7.10 5.37
CA ALA A 48 -8.95 7.27 6.16
C ALA A 48 -7.71 7.04 5.28
N TRP A 49 -6.59 7.64 5.66
CA TRP A 49 -5.32 7.33 5.01
C TRP A 49 -4.94 5.89 5.31
N GLY A 50 -4.34 5.18 4.36
CA GLY A 50 -4.17 3.75 4.53
C GLY A 50 -3.87 2.97 3.28
N LEU A 51 -3.58 1.68 3.47
CA LEU A 51 -3.59 0.70 2.40
C LEU A 51 -5.02 0.17 2.23
N TYR A 52 -5.42 0.06 0.97
CA TYR A 52 -6.70 -0.48 0.56
C TYR A 52 -6.49 -1.54 -0.51
N SER A 53 -7.36 -2.54 -0.53
CA SER A 53 -7.44 -3.51 -1.62
C SER A 53 -8.63 -3.18 -2.50
N ASN A 54 -8.51 -3.40 -3.80
CA ASN A 54 -9.68 -3.47 -4.65
C ASN A 54 -10.48 -4.74 -4.32
N GLY A 55 -11.75 -4.59 -3.93
CA GLY A 55 -12.64 -5.70 -3.58
C GLY A 55 -12.88 -6.66 -4.75
N ASP A 56 -12.83 -6.16 -5.99
CA ASP A 56 -12.97 -6.98 -7.20
C ASP A 56 -11.65 -7.63 -7.63
N CYS A 57 -10.51 -7.11 -7.15
CA CYS A 57 -9.17 -7.52 -7.55
C CYS A 57 -8.20 -7.43 -6.35
N PRO A 58 -8.12 -8.46 -5.49
CA PRO A 58 -7.40 -8.39 -4.21
C PRO A 58 -5.87 -8.26 -4.35
N PHE A 59 -5.34 -8.40 -5.58
CA PHE A 59 -3.93 -8.16 -5.89
C PHE A 59 -3.62 -6.68 -6.17
N GLU A 60 -4.64 -5.85 -6.37
CA GLU A 60 -4.46 -4.41 -6.56
C GLU A 60 -4.45 -3.70 -5.22
N THR A 61 -3.28 -3.19 -4.85
CA THR A 61 -3.12 -2.38 -3.63
C THR A 61 -3.15 -0.90 -3.98
N TRP A 62 -3.92 -0.17 -3.18
CA TRP A 62 -4.09 1.27 -3.23
C TRP A 62 -3.54 1.90 -1.97
N LEU A 63 -2.84 3.02 -2.10
CA LEU A 63 -2.48 3.91 -1.01
C LEU A 63 -3.42 5.12 -1.05
N VAL A 64 -4.16 5.34 0.03
CA VAL A 64 -4.95 6.54 0.21
C VAL A 64 -4.20 7.49 1.13
N ASP A 65 -4.03 8.73 0.69
CA ASP A 65 -3.49 9.84 1.47
C ASP A 65 -4.28 11.14 1.21
N ARG A 66 -3.71 12.30 1.56
CA ARG A 66 -4.33 13.61 1.37
C ARG A 66 -4.48 14.02 -0.10
N ASP A 67 -3.61 13.52 -0.96
CA ASP A 67 -3.46 13.93 -2.36
C ASP A 67 -4.30 13.01 -3.28
N GLY A 68 -4.70 11.83 -2.79
CA GLY A 68 -5.73 11.01 -3.41
C GLY A 68 -5.64 9.53 -3.07
N ALA A 69 -6.25 8.71 -3.92
CA ALA A 69 -6.07 7.27 -3.93
C ALA A 69 -5.10 6.91 -5.07
N HIS A 70 -4.00 6.26 -4.73
CA HIS A 70 -2.90 5.93 -5.63
C HIS A 70 -2.80 4.42 -5.81
N ARG A 71 -2.93 3.93 -7.04
CA ARG A 71 -2.69 2.53 -7.36
C ARG A 71 -1.19 2.27 -7.42
N LEU A 72 -0.73 1.26 -6.69
CA LEU A 72 0.68 0.91 -6.62
C LEU A 72 1.04 -0.09 -7.73
N ALA A 73 2.10 0.20 -8.48
CA ALA A 73 2.81 -0.82 -9.25
C ALA A 73 3.70 -1.61 -8.30
N VAL A 74 3.57 -2.94 -8.33
CA VAL A 74 4.32 -3.83 -7.45
C VAL A 74 4.94 -4.97 -8.24
N ALA A 75 6.07 -5.48 -7.76
CA ALA A 75 6.69 -6.70 -8.26
C ALA A 75 7.07 -7.62 -7.09
N PRO A 76 6.97 -8.96 -7.25
CA PRO A 76 7.45 -9.89 -6.23
C PRO A 76 8.89 -9.60 -5.83
N ALA A 77 9.16 -9.58 -4.53
CA ALA A 77 10.49 -9.35 -3.99
C ALA A 77 10.66 -10.07 -2.65
N SER A 78 11.88 -10.20 -2.16
CA SER A 78 12.17 -10.76 -0.84
C SER A 78 12.71 -9.68 0.09
N LEU A 79 12.24 -9.67 1.33
CA LEU A 79 12.88 -8.92 2.40
C LEU A 79 14.11 -9.71 2.88
N ILE A 80 15.30 -9.29 2.46
CA ILE A 80 16.56 -9.90 2.91
C ILE A 80 17.28 -8.98 3.90
N ASP A 81 17.97 -9.56 4.88
CA ASP A 81 18.62 -8.81 5.96
C ASP A 81 19.66 -7.81 5.45
N ALA A 82 20.33 -8.13 4.33
CA ALA A 82 21.33 -7.25 3.71
C ALA A 82 20.77 -5.88 3.25
N TYR A 83 19.44 -5.78 3.06
CA TYR A 83 18.78 -4.53 2.71
C TYR A 83 18.31 -3.71 3.92
N GLY A 84 18.45 -4.27 5.13
CA GLY A 84 18.18 -3.58 6.37
C GLY A 84 19.11 -2.37 6.62
N PRO A 85 18.81 -1.52 7.63
CA PRO A 85 17.71 -1.68 8.57
C PRO A 85 16.34 -1.47 7.91
N TRP A 86 15.39 -2.32 8.30
CA TRP A 86 14.00 -2.24 7.86
C TRP A 86 13.20 -1.34 8.80
N ARG A 87 12.42 -0.43 8.24
CA ARG A 87 11.51 0.44 8.99
C ARG A 87 10.10 0.23 8.52
N ARG A 88 9.23 -0.23 9.41
CA ARG A 88 7.80 -0.28 9.14
C ARG A 88 7.27 1.14 9.05
N ILE A 89 6.60 1.45 7.94
CA ILE A 89 5.84 2.67 7.73
C ILE A 89 4.39 2.24 7.92
N ASN A 90 3.74 2.72 8.97
CA ASN A 90 2.32 2.47 9.16
C ASN A 90 1.55 3.60 8.49
N PRO A 91 0.99 3.41 7.27
CA PRO A 91 -0.12 4.24 6.84
C PRO A 91 -1.29 3.88 7.75
N ARG A 92 -1.47 4.65 8.83
CA ARG A 92 -2.47 4.37 9.87
C ARG A 92 -3.86 4.44 9.25
N ILE A 93 -4.52 3.29 9.09
CA ILE A 93 -5.97 3.24 8.88
C ILE A 93 -6.62 3.74 10.17
N GLY A 94 -6.97 5.02 10.18
CA GLY A 94 -7.51 5.71 11.36
C GLY A 94 -6.46 6.57 12.05
N GLU A 95 -6.26 7.77 11.50
CA GLU A 95 -6.26 9.05 12.22
C GLU A 95 -6.33 10.10 11.11
N GLY A 96 -7.56 10.49 10.77
CA GLY A 96 -7.76 11.68 9.95
C GLY A 96 -7.20 12.87 10.73
N MET A 97 -6.34 13.64 10.07
CA MET A 97 -6.23 15.08 10.31
C MET A 97 -6.65 15.79 9.04
#